data_AF-A0A1X1QR83-F1
#
_entry.id   AF-A0A1X1QR83-F1
#
_cell.length_a   1.000
_cell.length_b   1.000
_cell.length_c   1.000
_cell.angle_alpha   90.00
_cell.angle_beta   90.00
_cell.angle_gamma   90.00
#
_symmetry.space_group_name_H-M   'P 1'
#
loop_
_entity.id
_entity.type
_entity.pdbx_description
1 polymer ?
#
loop_
_entity_poly.entity_id
_entity_poly.type
_entity_poly.pdbx_seq_one_letter_code
_entity_poly.pdbx_strand_id
1 'polypeptide(L)'
;MDTKGIFSIVGYGLAGMMVALLTTYYFIYNPEVYENRRFLDSFNQPIAAAKDEPKKLAALQTLQERGLEWAHYQLIDAIEGQDKELIGLYIDAGMTLRNRSVIIGQMIVSPSNEWIAFIEHLGWDNAQSLSGLFEVPRHLNKLDPHFKKIQLRYAISHDVEFKNHYLEFDKTEAAWFARKNQEIQGVELMCDGDTRCIAVNVYAIQSEYEKSRPVAPTKDHLLWQSPSLSLMTAAILLGNAEIIHYLEQKGVTSRLNKMVMSDRMVVVFEVGADKAISYPKGVTVKNLSLHR
;
A
#
# COMPACT_ATOMS: atom_id res chain seq x y z
N MET A 1 -28.82 -61.10 -15.41
CA MET A 1 -27.92 -60.14 -14.73
C MET A 1 -28.62 -59.65 -13.49
N ASP A 2 -28.05 -59.97 -12.32
CA ASP A 2 -28.65 -59.66 -11.01
C ASP A 2 -28.61 -58.16 -10.74
N THR A 3 -29.76 -57.50 -10.91
CA THR A 3 -29.97 -56.06 -10.65
C THR A 3 -29.84 -55.69 -9.18
N LYS A 4 -29.84 -56.66 -8.26
CA LYS A 4 -29.66 -56.44 -6.81
C LYS A 4 -28.22 -56.04 -6.42
N GLY A 5 -27.20 -56.46 -7.18
CA GLY A 5 -25.80 -56.14 -6.89
C GLY A 5 -25.37 -54.73 -7.29
N ILE A 6 -26.03 -54.13 -8.29
CA ILE A 6 -25.67 -52.81 -8.82
C ILE A 6 -26.29 -51.69 -7.97
N PHE A 7 -27.51 -51.89 -7.46
CA PHE A 7 -28.16 -50.93 -6.56
C PHE A 7 -27.44 -50.78 -5.21
N SER A 8 -26.81 -51.84 -4.69
CA SER A 8 -26.04 -51.74 -3.45
C SER A 8 -24.76 -50.94 -3.63
N ILE A 9 -24.01 -51.15 -4.73
CA ILE A 9 -22.75 -50.45 -5.01
C ILE A 9 -22.99 -48.95 -5.23
N VAL A 10 -24.03 -48.58 -6.00
CA VAL A 10 -24.39 -47.17 -6.21
C VAL A 10 -24.90 -46.53 -4.91
N GLY A 11 -25.66 -47.27 -4.10
CA GLY A 11 -26.12 -46.82 -2.78
C GLY A 11 -24.98 -46.58 -1.78
N TYR A 12 -24.00 -47.49 -1.70
CA TYR A 12 -22.81 -47.31 -0.87
C TYR A 12 -21.89 -46.19 -1.39
N GLY A 13 -21.79 -46.01 -2.71
CA GLY A 13 -21.08 -44.88 -3.32
C GLY A 13 -21.71 -43.53 -2.97
N LEU A 14 -23.04 -43.41 -3.05
CA LEU A 14 -23.77 -42.20 -2.66
C LEU A 14 -23.69 -41.94 -1.15
N ALA A 15 -23.81 -42.98 -0.32
CA ALA A 15 -23.65 -42.85 1.13
C ALA A 15 -22.22 -42.41 1.50
N GLY A 16 -21.19 -42.99 0.87
CA GLY A 16 -19.80 -42.59 1.06
C GLY A 16 -19.54 -41.14 0.62
N MET A 17 -20.12 -40.71 -0.51
CA MET A 17 -20.02 -39.33 -0.97
C MET A 17 -20.73 -38.36 -0.02
N MET A 18 -21.92 -38.70 0.49
CA MET A 18 -22.61 -37.88 1.49
C MET A 18 -21.83 -37.79 2.80
N VAL A 19 -21.26 -38.90 3.29
CA VAL A 19 -20.43 -38.90 4.50
C VAL A 19 -19.17 -38.05 4.28
N ALA A 20 -18.52 -38.17 3.12
CA ALA A 20 -17.36 -37.34 2.77
C ALA A 20 -17.72 -35.85 2.68
N LEU A 21 -18.87 -35.50 2.10
CA LEU A 21 -19.35 -34.11 2.04
C LEU A 21 -19.72 -33.57 3.42
N LEU A 22 -20.43 -34.36 4.24
CA LEU A 22 -20.84 -33.95 5.59
C LEU A 22 -19.64 -33.82 6.52
N THR A 23 -18.66 -34.71 6.43
CA THR A 23 -17.41 -34.60 7.19
C THR A 23 -16.57 -33.43 6.71
N THR A 24 -16.38 -33.26 5.40
CA THR A 24 -15.67 -32.09 4.86
C THR A 24 -16.36 -30.78 5.27
N TYR A 25 -17.69 -30.73 5.21
CA TYR A 25 -18.47 -29.59 5.67
C TYR A 25 -18.28 -29.34 7.16
N TYR A 26 -18.35 -30.37 7.99
CA TYR A 26 -18.12 -30.27 9.43
C TYR A 26 -16.69 -29.80 9.77
N PHE A 27 -15.66 -30.32 9.12
CA PHE A 27 -14.27 -29.95 9.38
C PHE A 27 -13.88 -28.55 8.84
N ILE A 28 -14.58 -28.05 7.81
CA ILE A 28 -14.31 -26.71 7.24
C ILE A 28 -15.19 -25.63 7.87
N TYR A 29 -16.47 -25.93 8.14
CA TYR A 29 -17.46 -24.93 8.54
C TYR A 29 -17.85 -25.00 10.02
N ASN A 30 -17.36 -25.96 10.80
CA ASN A 30 -17.41 -25.86 12.26
C ASN A 30 -16.20 -25.03 12.74
N PRO A 31 -16.42 -23.82 13.27
CA PRO A 31 -15.34 -22.91 13.67
C PRO A 31 -14.40 -23.53 14.69
N GLU A 32 -14.93 -24.28 15.67
CA GLU A 32 -14.13 -24.91 16.73
C GLU A 32 -13.18 -25.98 16.17
N VAL A 33 -13.66 -26.77 15.20
CA VAL A 33 -12.87 -27.84 14.58
C VAL A 33 -11.84 -27.26 13.61
N TYR A 34 -12.22 -26.23 12.86
CA TYR A 34 -11.32 -25.53 11.94
C TYR A 34 -10.20 -24.81 12.70
N GLU A 35 -10.51 -24.06 13.76
CA GLU A 35 -9.53 -23.35 14.57
C GLU A 35 -8.57 -24.32 15.27
N ASN A 36 -9.08 -25.39 15.86
CA ASN A 36 -8.25 -26.40 16.51
C ASN A 36 -7.34 -27.12 15.51
N ARG A 37 -7.86 -27.47 14.33
CA ARG A 37 -7.04 -28.11 13.28
C ARG A 37 -5.99 -27.16 12.73
N ARG A 38 -6.34 -25.91 12.44
CA ARG A 38 -5.42 -24.86 12.00
C ARG A 38 -4.30 -24.66 13.03
N PHE A 39 -4.65 -24.58 14.31
CA PHE A 39 -3.70 -24.47 15.41
C PHE A 39 -2.73 -25.66 15.42
N LEU A 40 -3.22 -26.90 15.43
CA LEU A 40 -2.39 -28.10 15.43
C LEU A 40 -1.50 -28.20 14.18
N ASP A 41 -2.07 -27.92 13.00
CA ASP A 41 -1.36 -27.99 11.74
C ASP A 41 -0.25 -26.92 11.64
N SER A 42 -0.40 -25.77 12.31
CA SER A 42 0.63 -24.72 12.36
C SER A 42 1.95 -25.20 12.98
N PHE A 43 1.91 -26.18 13.89
CA PHE A 43 3.09 -26.70 14.60
C PHE A 43 3.67 -27.99 13.99
N ASN A 44 2.89 -28.75 13.23
CA ASN A 44 3.29 -30.07 12.72
C ASN A 44 4.60 -30.03 11.92
N GLN A 45 4.74 -29.09 10.98
CA GLN A 45 5.96 -28.95 10.18
C GLN A 45 7.11 -28.30 10.97
N PRO A 46 6.93 -27.16 11.68
CA PRO A 46 8.01 -26.54 12.44
C PRO A 46 8.63 -27.45 13.50
N ILE A 47 7.81 -28.19 14.27
CA ILE A 47 8.29 -29.10 15.31
C ILE A 47 9.08 -30.26 14.68
N ALA A 48 8.57 -30.81 13.58
CA ALA A 48 9.28 -31.88 12.86
C ALA A 48 10.64 -31.42 12.32
N ALA A 49 10.73 -30.19 11.84
CA ALA A 49 11.96 -29.58 11.34
C ALA A 49 12.96 -29.18 12.44
N ALA A 50 12.47 -28.90 13.65
CA ALA A 50 13.30 -28.44 14.78
C ALA A 50 13.88 -29.57 15.65
N LYS A 51 13.72 -30.85 15.27
CA LYS A 51 14.14 -32.00 16.08
C LYS A 51 15.60 -31.97 16.51
N ASP A 52 16.48 -31.46 15.64
CA ASP A 52 17.92 -31.36 15.89
C ASP A 52 18.34 -29.96 16.38
N GLU A 53 17.38 -29.08 16.68
CA GLU A 53 17.59 -27.71 17.17
C GLU A 53 16.91 -27.53 18.56
N PRO A 54 17.56 -27.95 19.68
CA PRO A 54 16.91 -28.06 20.99
C PRO A 54 16.26 -26.76 21.48
N LYS A 55 16.92 -25.61 21.24
CA LYS A 55 16.40 -24.29 21.61
C LYS A 55 15.09 -23.97 20.89
N LYS A 56 15.07 -24.21 19.58
CA LYS A 56 13.93 -23.94 18.71
C LYS A 56 12.77 -24.87 19.00
N LEU A 57 13.07 -26.15 19.25
CA LEU A 57 12.07 -27.14 19.64
C LEU A 57 11.40 -26.75 20.97
N ALA A 58 12.20 -26.36 21.98
CA ALA A 58 11.67 -25.93 23.28
C ALA A 58 10.77 -24.69 23.16
N ALA A 59 11.17 -23.71 22.34
CA ALA A 59 10.37 -22.51 22.08
C ALA A 59 9.04 -22.86 21.37
N LEU A 60 9.06 -23.73 20.35
CA LEU A 60 7.85 -24.20 19.67
C LEU A 60 6.90 -24.95 20.62
N GLN A 61 7.44 -25.81 21.48
CA GLN A 61 6.64 -26.53 22.48
C GLN A 61 6.02 -25.57 23.50
N THR A 62 6.78 -24.57 23.95
CA THR A 62 6.27 -23.55 24.89
C THR A 62 5.15 -22.72 24.25
N LEU A 63 5.27 -22.34 22.98
CA LEU A 63 4.19 -21.65 22.26
C LEU A 63 2.94 -22.53 22.15
N GLN A 64 3.12 -23.82 21.82
CA GLN A 64 2.02 -24.78 21.72
C GLN A 64 1.32 -24.99 23.07
N GLU A 65 2.06 -25.13 24.17
CA GLU A 65 1.52 -25.28 25.54
C GLU A 65 0.73 -24.05 26.00
N ARG A 66 1.12 -22.85 25.54
CA ARG A 66 0.41 -21.60 25.80
C ARG A 66 -0.82 -21.39 24.91
N GLY A 67 -1.11 -22.31 24.00
CA GLY A 67 -2.24 -22.19 23.07
C GLY A 67 -2.05 -21.09 22.02
N LEU A 68 -0.80 -20.72 21.72
CA LEU A 68 -0.46 -19.66 20.78
C LEU A 68 -0.12 -20.25 19.41
N GLU A 69 -0.85 -19.88 18.36
CA GLU A 69 -0.64 -20.42 17.01
C GLU A 69 0.76 -20.04 16.47
N TRP A 70 1.46 -20.97 15.82
CA TRP A 70 2.69 -20.62 15.09
C TRP A 70 2.33 -19.86 13.80
N ALA A 71 2.05 -18.57 13.94
CA ALA A 71 1.64 -17.72 12.84
C ALA A 71 2.27 -16.31 12.92
N HIS A 72 2.57 -15.74 11.75
CA HIS A 72 3.28 -14.45 11.67
C HIS A 72 2.48 -13.30 12.31
N TYR A 73 1.14 -13.31 12.21
CA TYR A 73 0.31 -12.25 12.81
C TYR A 73 0.38 -12.28 14.35
N GLN A 74 0.55 -13.44 14.99
CA GLN A 74 0.72 -13.53 16.44
C GLN A 74 2.04 -12.89 16.90
N LEU A 75 3.10 -13.03 16.10
CA LEU A 75 4.35 -12.28 16.33
C LEU A 75 4.11 -10.78 16.18
N ILE A 76 3.31 -10.33 15.20
CA ILE A 76 2.97 -8.91 15.06
C ILE A 76 2.18 -8.41 16.26
N ASP A 77 1.15 -9.15 16.70
CA ASP A 77 0.33 -8.80 17.87
C ASP A 77 1.20 -8.72 19.15
N ALA A 78 2.16 -9.64 19.31
CA ALA A 78 3.12 -9.60 20.42
C ALA A 78 4.02 -8.36 20.37
N ILE A 79 4.46 -7.96 19.16
CA ILE A 79 5.26 -6.73 18.97
C ILE A 79 4.43 -5.49 19.27
N GLU A 80 3.19 -5.42 18.77
CA GLU A 80 2.28 -4.30 19.01
C GLU A 80 1.89 -4.19 20.49
N GLY A 81 1.72 -5.32 21.17
CA GLY A 81 1.49 -5.41 22.61
C GLY A 81 2.73 -5.23 23.48
N GLN A 82 3.92 -5.07 22.88
CA GLN A 82 5.22 -4.98 23.56
C GLN A 82 5.54 -6.17 24.50
N ASP A 83 5.00 -7.36 24.19
CA ASP A 83 5.25 -8.59 24.97
C ASP A 83 6.62 -9.18 24.62
N LYS A 84 7.66 -8.70 25.31
CA LYS A 84 9.06 -9.10 25.08
C LYS A 84 9.27 -10.61 25.21
N GLU A 85 8.56 -11.25 26.13
CA GLU A 85 8.68 -12.69 26.36
C GLU A 85 8.13 -13.45 25.16
N LEU A 86 6.95 -13.08 24.69
CA LEU A 86 6.31 -13.71 23.55
C LEU A 86 7.06 -13.45 22.24
N ILE A 87 7.57 -12.24 22.03
CA ILE A 87 8.45 -11.92 20.91
C ILE A 87 9.67 -12.85 20.93
N GLY A 88 10.34 -12.97 22.09
CA GLY A 88 11.49 -13.84 22.27
C GLY A 88 11.18 -15.30 21.92
N LEU A 89 10.03 -15.82 22.37
CA LEU A 89 9.59 -17.18 22.05
C LEU A 89 9.40 -17.41 20.55
N TYR A 90 8.76 -16.47 19.83
CA TYR A 90 8.59 -16.61 18.38
C TYR A 90 9.91 -16.55 17.62
N ILE A 91 10.83 -15.66 18.01
CA ILE A 91 12.15 -15.56 17.39
C ILE A 91 12.98 -16.81 17.67
N ASP A 92 12.98 -17.32 18.91
CA ASP A 92 13.67 -18.55 19.29
C ASP A 92 13.07 -19.78 18.60
N ALA A 93 11.76 -19.77 18.33
CA ALA A 93 11.07 -20.76 17.48
C ALA A 93 11.43 -20.66 15.99
N GLY A 94 12.33 -19.74 15.60
CA GLY A 94 12.82 -19.56 14.25
C GLY A 94 11.89 -18.75 13.34
N MET A 95 10.91 -18.04 13.90
CA MET A 95 10.05 -17.16 13.12
C MET A 95 10.82 -15.92 12.67
N THR A 96 10.74 -15.60 11.37
CA THR A 96 11.36 -14.40 10.82
C THR A 96 10.33 -13.30 10.62
N LEU A 97 10.70 -12.06 10.97
CA LEU A 97 9.86 -10.90 10.72
C LEU A 97 9.80 -10.60 9.22
N ARG A 98 8.74 -11.07 8.55
CA ARG A 98 8.49 -10.83 7.12
C ARG A 98 8.10 -9.38 6.85
N ASN A 99 7.21 -8.81 7.68
CA ASN A 99 6.75 -7.44 7.52
C ASN A 99 7.68 -6.45 8.21
N ARG A 100 8.57 -5.83 7.43
CA ARG A 100 9.55 -4.86 7.96
C ARG A 100 8.91 -3.53 8.37
N SER A 101 7.71 -3.21 7.88
CA SER A 101 7.03 -1.94 8.24
C SER A 101 6.74 -1.83 9.74
N VAL A 102 6.66 -2.97 10.44
CA VAL A 102 6.49 -3.05 11.90
C VAL A 102 7.67 -2.38 12.62
N ILE A 103 8.88 -2.46 12.07
CA ILE A 103 10.07 -1.83 12.67
C ILE A 103 9.92 -0.31 12.75
N ILE A 104 9.55 0.32 11.64
CA ILE A 104 9.33 1.77 11.60
C ILE A 104 8.03 2.15 12.30
N GLY A 105 7.01 1.28 12.29
CA GLY A 105 5.78 1.45 13.05
C GLY A 105 6.03 1.54 14.55
N GLN A 106 6.80 0.61 15.11
CA GLN A 106 7.19 0.62 16.52
C GLN A 106 8.01 1.87 16.87
N MET A 107 8.88 2.32 15.98
CA MET A 107 9.62 3.58 16.17
C MET A 107 8.68 4.79 16.29
N ILE A 108 7.59 4.79 15.52
CA ILE A 108 6.62 5.89 15.51
C ILE A 108 5.71 5.82 16.75
N VAL A 109 5.26 4.63 17.15
CA VAL A 109 4.35 4.42 18.29
C VAL A 109 5.09 4.63 19.61
N SER A 110 6.24 3.99 19.78
CA SER A 110 7.04 3.99 21.02
C SER A 110 8.49 4.46 20.74
N PRO A 111 8.70 5.76 20.45
CA PRO A 111 10.02 6.33 20.19
C PRO A 111 10.81 6.44 21.50
N SER A 112 11.42 5.36 21.97
CA SER A 112 12.26 5.32 23.18
C SER A 112 13.28 4.18 23.12
N ASN A 113 14.07 4.00 24.18
CA ASN A 113 14.90 2.82 24.42
C ASN A 113 14.17 1.47 24.24
N GLU A 114 12.84 1.44 24.35
CA GLU A 114 12.05 0.24 24.07
C GLU A 114 12.19 -0.23 22.62
N TRP A 115 12.26 0.70 21.67
CA TRP A 115 12.49 0.37 20.26
C TRP A 115 13.87 -0.24 20.05
N ILE A 116 14.89 0.30 20.71
CA ILE A 116 16.26 -0.23 20.64
C ILE A 116 16.30 -1.66 21.19
N ALA A 117 15.73 -1.86 22.38
CA ALA A 117 15.64 -3.20 22.98
C ALA A 117 14.91 -4.17 22.05
N PHE A 118 13.82 -3.73 21.42
CA PHE A 118 13.08 -4.53 20.44
C PHE A 118 13.95 -4.94 19.24
N ILE A 119 14.70 -4.02 18.63
CA ILE A 119 15.63 -4.33 17.52
C ILE A 119 16.68 -5.36 17.92
N GLU A 120 17.24 -5.22 19.12
CA GLU A 120 18.24 -6.15 19.66
C GLU A 120 17.66 -7.54 19.88
N HIS A 121 16.44 -7.63 20.42
CA HIS A 121 15.75 -8.91 20.62
C HIS A 121 15.42 -9.60 19.29
N LEU A 122 15.13 -8.83 18.23
CA LEU A 122 14.94 -9.37 16.88
C LEU A 122 16.23 -9.85 16.22
N GLY A 123 17.41 -9.58 16.80
CA GLY A 123 18.70 -9.85 16.15
C GLY A 123 18.98 -8.96 14.93
N TRP A 124 18.33 -7.79 14.87
CA TRP A 124 18.44 -6.83 13.76
C TRP A 124 19.38 -5.68 14.06
N ASP A 125 20.16 -5.76 15.14
CA ASP A 125 21.04 -4.72 15.65
C ASP A 125 22.35 -4.57 14.86
N ASN A 126 22.29 -4.73 13.54
CA ASN A 126 23.42 -4.62 12.62
C ASN A 126 23.13 -3.64 11.49
N ALA A 127 24.21 -3.01 10.97
CA ALA A 127 24.14 -1.99 9.93
C ALA A 127 23.34 -2.45 8.70
N GLN A 128 23.52 -3.70 8.27
CA GLN A 128 22.89 -4.24 7.06
C GLN A 128 21.36 -4.30 7.21
N SER A 129 20.87 -4.74 8.35
CA SER A 129 19.43 -4.87 8.63
C SER A 129 18.77 -3.50 8.81
N LEU A 130 19.47 -2.55 9.44
CA LEU A 130 18.95 -1.22 9.77
C LEU A 130 19.06 -0.20 8.63
N SER A 131 19.95 -0.41 7.65
CA SER A 131 20.16 0.51 6.52
C SER A 131 19.14 0.38 5.38
N GLY A 132 18.06 -0.36 5.58
CA GLY A 132 17.01 -0.57 4.58
C GLY A 132 16.06 0.61 4.41
N LEU A 133 15.17 0.50 3.41
CA LEU A 133 13.96 1.32 3.31
C LEU A 133 12.78 0.54 3.89
N PHE A 134 12.01 1.23 4.71
CA PHE A 134 10.89 0.68 5.46
C PHE A 134 9.63 1.41 5.04
N GLU A 135 8.62 0.65 4.64
CA GLU A 135 7.30 1.21 4.35
C GLU A 135 6.71 1.78 5.63
N VAL A 136 6.22 3.01 5.57
CA VAL A 136 5.61 3.67 6.72
C VAL A 136 4.14 3.25 6.79
N PRO A 137 3.68 2.63 7.89
CA PRO A 137 2.30 2.21 8.03
C PRO A 137 1.33 3.39 7.94
N ARG A 138 0.30 3.25 7.11
CA ARG A 138 -0.65 4.32 6.78
C ARG A 138 -1.54 4.78 7.93
N HIS A 139 -1.78 3.90 8.89
CA HIS A 139 -2.58 4.23 10.06
C HIS A 139 -1.83 5.13 11.07
N LEU A 140 -0.50 5.29 10.90
CA LEU A 140 0.34 6.11 11.77
C LEU A 140 0.61 7.47 11.12
N ASN A 141 0.03 8.53 11.70
CA ASN A 141 -0.01 9.86 11.09
C ASN A 141 1.09 10.83 11.55
N LYS A 142 1.98 10.44 12.49
CA LYS A 142 3.00 11.34 13.05
C LYS A 142 3.93 11.95 11.98
N LEU A 143 4.11 11.27 10.85
CA LEU A 143 4.97 11.72 9.74
C LEU A 143 4.19 12.38 8.59
N ASP A 144 2.86 12.36 8.61
CA ASP A 144 1.99 12.92 7.56
C ASP A 144 2.28 14.39 7.24
N PRO A 145 2.55 15.28 8.21
CA PRO A 145 2.88 16.67 7.90
C PRO A 145 4.13 16.80 7.01
N HIS A 146 5.10 15.89 7.14
CA HIS A 146 6.30 15.88 6.31
C HIS A 146 5.99 15.37 4.89
N PHE A 147 5.22 14.29 4.77
CA PHE A 147 4.76 13.78 3.47
C PHE A 147 3.90 14.80 2.73
N LYS A 148 3.07 15.56 3.46
CA LYS A 148 2.26 16.63 2.87
C LYS A 148 3.10 17.76 2.29
N LYS A 149 4.19 18.15 2.96
CA LYS A 149 5.14 19.15 2.43
C LYS A 149 5.78 18.68 1.12
N ILE A 150 6.17 17.41 1.05
CA ILE A 150 6.72 16.80 -0.16
C ILE A 150 5.67 16.76 -1.28
N GLN A 151 4.44 16.32 -0.97
CA GLN A 151 3.31 16.31 -1.91
C GLN A 151 3.06 17.71 -2.48
N LEU A 152 2.99 18.73 -1.62
CA LEU A 152 2.73 20.11 -2.06
C LEU A 152 3.81 20.60 -3.01
N ARG A 153 5.09 20.35 -2.69
CA ARG A 153 6.19 20.72 -3.57
C ARG A 153 6.12 20.04 -4.93
N TYR A 154 5.77 18.76 -4.96
CA TYR A 154 5.56 18.01 -6.20
C TYR A 154 4.38 18.57 -7.00
N ALA A 155 3.27 18.89 -6.34
CA ALA A 155 2.06 19.39 -7.01
C ALA A 155 2.22 20.77 -7.66
N ILE A 156 3.16 21.61 -7.20
CA ILE A 156 3.37 22.95 -7.76
C ILE A 156 3.67 22.92 -9.26
N SER A 157 4.52 22.00 -9.74
CA SER A 157 4.85 21.94 -11.17
C SER A 157 3.64 21.55 -12.01
N HIS A 158 2.82 20.63 -11.50
CA HIS A 158 1.59 20.18 -12.15
C HIS A 158 0.51 21.27 -12.16
N ASP A 159 0.39 22.05 -11.08
CA ASP A 159 -0.49 23.22 -11.03
C ASP A 159 -0.12 24.28 -12.08
N VAL A 160 1.18 24.50 -12.30
CA VAL A 160 1.68 25.43 -13.32
C VAL A 160 1.40 24.90 -14.74
N GLU A 161 1.65 23.62 -14.98
CA GLU A 161 1.37 22.97 -16.27
C GLU A 161 -0.12 23.02 -16.59
N PHE A 162 -0.97 22.66 -15.63
CA PHE A 162 -2.42 22.78 -15.75
C PHE A 162 -2.86 24.21 -16.08
N LYS A 163 -2.32 25.21 -15.36
CA LYS A 163 -2.62 26.63 -15.62
C LYS A 163 -2.25 27.01 -17.06
N ASN A 164 -1.11 26.58 -17.56
CA ASN A 164 -0.68 26.89 -18.92
C ASN A 164 -1.60 26.23 -19.96
N HIS A 165 -1.93 24.95 -19.82
CA HIS A 165 -2.88 24.27 -20.69
C HIS A 165 -4.27 24.90 -20.64
N TYR A 166 -4.73 25.33 -19.46
CA TYR A 166 -6.02 26.00 -19.33
C TYR A 166 -6.06 27.34 -20.06
N LEU A 167 -4.98 28.14 -20.00
CA LEU A 167 -4.88 29.40 -20.74
C LEU A 167 -4.88 29.20 -22.26
N GLU A 168 -4.31 28.09 -22.75
CA GLU A 168 -4.38 27.72 -24.18
C GLU A 168 -5.77 27.24 -24.59
N PHE A 169 -6.42 26.45 -23.73
CA PHE A 169 -7.81 26.05 -23.89
C PHE A 169 -8.73 27.25 -23.99
N ASP A 170 -8.62 28.23 -23.08
CA ASP A 170 -9.46 29.43 -23.04
C ASP A 170 -9.38 30.24 -24.35
N LYS A 171 -8.17 30.40 -24.90
CA LYS A 171 -7.97 31.03 -26.22
C LYS A 171 -8.65 30.25 -27.34
N THR A 172 -8.55 28.93 -27.30
CA THR A 172 -9.11 28.03 -28.32
C THR A 172 -10.64 28.02 -28.25
N GLU A 173 -11.20 28.00 -27.05
CA GLU A 173 -12.63 28.06 -26.78
C GLU A 173 -13.21 29.42 -27.20
N ALA A 174 -12.57 30.52 -26.85
CA ALA A 174 -12.97 31.86 -27.30
C ALA A 174 -12.98 31.97 -28.84
N ALA A 175 -11.94 31.46 -29.51
CA ALA A 175 -11.89 31.44 -30.97
C ALA A 175 -12.98 30.53 -31.59
N TRP A 176 -13.29 29.40 -30.95
CA TRP A 176 -14.39 28.53 -31.36
C TRP A 176 -15.74 29.24 -31.23
N PHE A 177 -16.00 29.92 -30.11
CA PHE A 177 -17.23 30.72 -29.90
C PHE A 177 -17.33 31.85 -30.92
N ALA A 178 -16.23 32.57 -31.19
CA ALA A 178 -16.21 33.66 -32.16
C ALA A 178 -16.57 33.16 -33.58
N ARG A 179 -15.98 32.04 -34.03
CA ARG A 179 -16.31 31.43 -35.33
C ARG A 179 -17.77 31.00 -35.39
N LYS A 180 -18.29 30.34 -34.34
CA LYS A 180 -19.69 29.90 -34.27
C LYS A 180 -20.65 31.08 -34.39
N ASN A 181 -20.39 32.15 -33.63
CA ASN A 181 -21.24 33.34 -33.62
C ASN A 181 -21.18 34.10 -34.94
N GLN A 182 -20.01 34.17 -35.59
CA GLN A 182 -19.87 34.78 -36.91
C GLN A 182 -20.68 34.02 -37.97
N GLU A 183 -20.70 32.69 -37.92
CA GLU A 183 -21.49 31.88 -38.85
C GLU A 183 -23.00 32.04 -38.61
N ILE A 184 -23.43 32.06 -37.35
CA ILE A 184 -24.83 32.35 -36.98
C ILE A 184 -25.26 33.74 -37.48
N GLN A 185 -24.45 34.78 -37.27
CA GLN A 185 -24.73 36.13 -37.78
C GLN A 185 -24.80 36.15 -39.32
N GLY A 186 -23.95 35.37 -40.00
CA GLY A 186 -24.02 35.20 -41.45
C GLY A 186 -25.36 34.60 -41.92
N VAL A 187 -25.90 33.65 -41.17
CA VAL A 187 -27.24 33.08 -41.43
C VAL A 187 -28.35 34.10 -41.18
N GLU A 188 -28.27 34.88 -40.10
CA GLU A 188 -29.26 35.94 -39.83
C GLU A 188 -29.35 36.95 -40.97
N LEU A 189 -28.20 37.34 -41.55
CA LEU A 189 -28.12 38.22 -42.71
C LEU A 189 -28.65 37.53 -43.99
N MET A 190 -28.32 36.26 -44.21
CA MET A 190 -28.75 35.51 -45.39
C MET A 190 -30.26 35.25 -45.41
N CYS A 191 -30.85 34.99 -44.24
CA CYS A 191 -32.27 34.67 -44.11
C CYS A 191 -33.17 35.92 -44.11
N ASP A 192 -32.61 37.14 -44.11
CA ASP A 192 -33.35 38.43 -44.13
C ASP A 192 -34.52 38.50 -43.12
N GLY A 193 -34.31 37.96 -41.92
CA GLY A 193 -35.33 37.91 -40.86
C GLY A 193 -36.39 36.81 -40.99
N ASP A 194 -36.32 35.90 -41.98
CA ASP A 194 -37.19 34.73 -42.04
C ASP A 194 -36.90 33.76 -40.88
N THR A 195 -37.81 33.76 -39.92
CA THR A 195 -37.76 32.92 -38.72
C THR A 195 -37.64 31.43 -39.00
N ARG A 196 -38.23 30.91 -40.09
CA ARG A 196 -38.15 29.48 -40.43
C ARG A 196 -36.77 29.12 -40.99
N CYS A 197 -36.20 29.99 -41.82
CA CYS A 197 -34.84 29.85 -42.34
C CYS A 197 -33.80 29.89 -41.21
N ILE A 198 -33.93 30.85 -40.29
CA ILE A 198 -33.03 31.01 -39.14
C ILE A 198 -33.10 29.78 -38.23
N ALA A 199 -34.30 29.33 -37.86
CA ALA A 199 -34.48 28.23 -36.91
C ALA A 199 -33.84 26.91 -37.37
N VAL A 200 -33.91 26.59 -38.67
CA VAL A 200 -33.32 25.37 -39.23
C VAL A 200 -31.80 25.46 -39.30
N ASN A 201 -31.27 26.57 -39.82
CA ASN A 201 -29.83 26.72 -40.07
C ASN A 201 -29.03 26.96 -38.79
N VAL A 202 -29.52 27.81 -37.87
CA VAL A 202 -28.83 28.06 -36.59
C VAL A 202 -28.72 26.77 -35.77
N TYR A 203 -29.76 25.94 -35.75
CA TYR A 203 -29.72 24.65 -35.06
C TYR A 203 -28.68 23.71 -35.69
N ALA A 204 -28.63 23.62 -37.02
CA ALA A 204 -27.64 22.80 -37.72
C ALA A 204 -26.20 23.25 -37.40
N ILE A 205 -25.93 24.56 -37.42
CA ILE A 205 -24.63 25.13 -37.04
C ILE A 205 -24.28 24.79 -35.59
N GLN A 206 -25.21 24.96 -34.65
CA GLN A 206 -24.98 24.62 -33.24
C GLN A 206 -24.62 23.14 -33.07
N SER A 207 -25.34 22.24 -33.73
CA SER A 207 -25.08 20.81 -33.67
C SER A 207 -23.71 20.45 -34.24
N GLU A 208 -23.30 21.07 -35.35
CA GLU A 208 -22.01 20.80 -35.96
C GLU A 208 -20.85 21.36 -35.14
N TYR A 209 -20.99 22.58 -34.61
CA TYR A 209 -19.96 23.19 -33.77
C TYR A 209 -19.75 22.41 -32.47
N GLU A 210 -20.81 21.89 -31.84
CA GLU A 210 -20.68 21.12 -30.59
C GLU A 210 -19.80 19.88 -30.76
N LYS A 211 -19.77 19.27 -31.96
CA LYS A 211 -18.86 18.13 -32.28
C LYS A 211 -17.38 18.52 -32.25
N SER A 212 -17.07 19.79 -32.53
CA SER A 212 -15.71 20.33 -32.56
C SER A 212 -15.36 21.16 -31.31
N ARG A 213 -16.23 21.15 -30.31
CA ARG A 213 -16.04 21.93 -29.09
C ARG A 213 -14.74 21.51 -28.39
N PRO A 214 -13.84 22.45 -28.06
CA PRO A 214 -12.63 22.14 -27.31
C PRO A 214 -12.96 21.48 -25.97
N VAL A 215 -12.13 20.54 -25.54
CA VAL A 215 -12.28 19.85 -24.24
C VAL A 215 -11.39 20.54 -23.21
N ALA A 216 -11.98 20.91 -22.08
CA ALA A 216 -11.25 21.55 -20.99
C ALA A 216 -10.22 20.57 -20.38
N PRO A 217 -9.00 21.03 -20.05
CA PRO A 217 -8.04 20.21 -19.34
C PRO A 217 -8.57 19.87 -17.94
N THR A 218 -8.23 18.68 -17.45
CA THR A 218 -8.57 18.24 -16.09
C THR A 218 -7.42 18.52 -15.14
N LYS A 219 -7.74 19.01 -13.94
CA LYS A 219 -6.73 19.23 -12.90
C LYS A 219 -6.45 17.93 -12.14
N ASP A 220 -5.18 17.54 -12.04
CA ASP A 220 -4.78 16.35 -11.31
C ASP A 220 -4.93 16.52 -9.79
N HIS A 221 -5.50 15.50 -9.16
CA HIS A 221 -5.52 15.36 -7.70
C HIS A 221 -4.37 14.48 -7.24
N LEU A 222 -3.22 15.11 -6.99
CA LEU A 222 -2.01 14.43 -6.57
C LEU A 222 -2.03 14.17 -5.07
N LEU A 223 -2.02 12.90 -4.68
CA LEU A 223 -1.97 12.42 -3.29
C LEU A 223 -0.73 11.55 -3.10
N TRP A 224 -0.08 11.61 -1.95
CA TRP A 224 0.93 10.61 -1.59
C TRP A 224 0.24 9.26 -1.30
N GLN A 225 0.91 8.13 -1.58
CA GLN A 225 0.38 6.75 -1.51
C GLN A 225 1.26 5.81 -0.67
N SER A 226 2.52 5.60 -1.03
CA SER A 226 3.36 4.63 -0.32
C SER A 226 4.71 5.27 0.02
N PRO A 227 4.83 5.94 1.17
CA PRO A 227 6.11 6.45 1.65
C PRO A 227 6.96 5.31 2.20
N SER A 228 8.23 5.29 1.82
CA SER A 228 9.25 4.44 2.43
C SER A 228 10.42 5.29 2.90
N LEU A 229 10.80 5.12 4.15
CA LEU A 229 11.87 5.87 4.81
C LEU A 229 12.99 4.95 5.27
N SER A 230 14.21 5.47 5.30
CA SER A 230 15.26 4.89 6.14
C SER A 230 14.95 5.11 7.61
N LEU A 231 15.43 4.23 8.50
CA LEU A 231 15.21 4.40 9.95
C LEU A 231 15.84 5.68 10.46
N MET A 232 17.01 6.06 9.92
CA MET A 232 17.69 7.32 10.25
C MET A 232 16.81 8.53 9.89
N THR A 233 16.25 8.55 8.67
CA THR A 233 15.33 9.61 8.26
C THR A 233 14.09 9.67 9.18
N ALA A 234 13.49 8.53 9.50
CA ALA A 234 12.34 8.50 10.39
C ALA A 234 12.68 9.06 11.77
N ALA A 235 13.81 8.66 12.35
CA ALA A 235 14.28 9.15 13.65
C ALA A 235 14.55 10.67 13.64
N ILE A 236 15.17 11.20 12.58
CA ILE A 236 15.39 12.64 12.39
C ILE A 236 14.07 13.40 12.32
N LEU A 237 13.11 12.94 11.52
CA LEU A 237 11.81 13.60 11.38
C LEU A 237 11.01 13.57 12.68
N LEU A 238 11.01 12.42 13.38
CA LEU A 238 10.42 12.28 14.72
C LEU A 238 11.17 13.09 15.79
N GLY A 239 12.42 13.48 15.54
CA GLY A 239 13.25 14.22 16.49
C GLY A 239 13.75 13.38 17.66
N ASN A 240 13.93 12.07 17.47
CA ASN A 240 14.40 11.18 18.53
C ASN A 240 15.94 11.05 18.51
N ALA A 241 16.61 11.82 19.37
CA ALA A 241 18.07 11.84 19.47
C ALA A 241 18.69 10.51 19.91
N GLU A 242 18.01 9.75 20.77
CA GLU A 242 18.51 8.45 21.26
C GLU A 242 18.59 7.43 20.12
N ILE A 243 17.53 7.35 19.31
CA ILE A 243 17.47 6.45 18.15
C ILE A 243 18.47 6.90 17.08
N ILE A 244 18.61 8.21 16.84
CA ILE A 244 19.63 8.74 15.93
C ILE A 244 21.02 8.28 16.37
N HIS A 245 21.36 8.50 17.65
CA HIS A 245 22.67 8.12 18.18
C HIS A 245 22.92 6.61 18.09
N TYR A 246 21.92 5.79 18.43
CA TYR A 246 22.01 4.34 18.29
C TYR A 246 22.27 3.91 16.84
N LEU A 247 21.53 4.47 15.89
CA LEU A 247 21.71 4.18 14.47
C LEU A 247 23.10 4.61 13.97
N GLU A 248 23.60 5.76 14.40
CA GLU A 248 24.97 6.22 14.11
C GLU A 248 26.04 5.27 14.66
N GLN A 249 25.90 4.81 15.91
CA GLN A 249 26.80 3.83 16.52
C GLN A 249 26.84 2.52 15.73
N LYS A 250 25.69 2.11 15.17
CA LYS A 250 25.59 0.93 14.31
C LYS A 250 26.04 1.19 12.86
N GLY A 251 26.55 2.38 12.54
CA GLY A 251 27.04 2.74 11.20
C GLY A 251 25.93 2.97 10.17
N VAL A 252 24.69 3.22 10.61
CA VAL A 252 23.55 3.49 9.75
C VAL A 252 23.54 4.97 9.38
N THR A 253 23.50 5.27 8.09
CA THR A 253 23.46 6.63 7.57
C THR A 253 22.12 6.97 6.94
N SER A 254 21.83 8.27 6.81
CA SER A 254 20.69 8.74 6.04
C SER A 254 20.83 8.31 4.58
N ARG A 255 19.75 7.82 3.98
CA ARG A 255 19.69 7.37 2.59
C ARG A 255 18.56 8.06 1.84
N LEU A 256 18.57 7.92 0.52
CA LEU A 256 17.46 8.32 -0.34
C LEU A 256 16.17 7.61 0.07
N ASN A 257 15.16 8.41 0.41
CA ASN A 257 13.81 7.98 0.73
C ASN A 257 12.93 8.09 -0.51
N LYS A 258 11.77 7.42 -0.50
CA LYS A 258 10.86 7.43 -1.63
C LYS A 258 9.41 7.61 -1.19
N MET A 259 8.62 8.24 -2.03
CA MET A 259 7.18 8.39 -1.84
C MET A 259 6.48 8.21 -3.18
N VAL A 260 5.65 7.18 -3.28
CA VAL A 260 4.79 6.96 -4.46
C VAL A 260 3.62 7.92 -4.41
N MET A 261 3.30 8.55 -5.53
CA MET A 261 2.21 9.50 -5.74
C MET A 261 1.03 8.83 -6.46
N SER A 262 -0.16 9.45 -6.45
CA SER A 262 -1.40 8.91 -7.06
C SER A 262 -1.34 8.79 -8.58
N ASP A 263 -0.51 9.59 -9.23
CA ASP A 263 -0.14 9.49 -10.65
C ASP A 263 0.91 8.38 -10.91
N ARG A 264 1.21 7.56 -9.89
CA ARG A 264 2.21 6.47 -9.89
C ARG A 264 3.65 6.93 -9.99
N MET A 265 3.88 8.22 -9.86
CA MET A 265 5.21 8.78 -9.91
C MET A 265 5.92 8.62 -8.56
N VAL A 266 7.22 8.39 -8.60
CA VAL A 266 8.03 8.23 -7.37
C VAL A 266 8.81 9.51 -7.11
N VAL A 267 8.51 10.16 -6.00
CA VAL A 267 9.29 11.28 -5.48
C VAL A 267 10.40 10.72 -4.59
N VAL A 268 11.65 11.03 -4.92
CA VAL A 268 12.82 10.64 -4.12
C VAL A 268 13.36 11.87 -3.40
N PHE A 269 13.69 11.71 -2.12
CA PHE A 269 14.10 12.81 -1.25
C PHE A 269 15.07 12.37 -0.17
N GLU A 270 15.88 13.29 0.32
CA GLU A 270 16.76 13.09 1.47
C GLU A 270 16.30 13.99 2.62
N VAL A 271 16.65 13.59 3.83
CA VAL A 271 16.42 14.39 5.03
C VAL A 271 17.76 14.61 5.70
N GLY A 272 18.16 15.87 5.80
CA GLY A 272 19.35 16.32 6.53
C GLY A 272 19.14 16.27 8.04
N ALA A 273 20.24 16.33 8.80
CA ALA A 273 20.20 16.31 10.26
C ALA A 273 19.39 17.49 10.86
N ASP A 274 19.32 18.61 10.15
CA ASP A 274 18.50 19.80 10.45
C ASP A 274 17.01 19.63 10.09
N LYS A 275 16.59 18.42 9.72
CA LYS A 275 15.25 18.08 9.21
C LYS A 275 14.91 18.74 7.88
N ALA A 276 15.88 19.35 7.19
CA ALA A 276 15.66 19.91 5.86
C ALA A 276 15.45 18.77 4.86
N ILE A 277 14.42 18.92 4.01
CA ILE A 277 14.11 17.96 2.95
C ILE A 277 14.73 18.47 1.66
N SER A 278 15.66 17.71 1.10
CA SER A 278 16.33 18.00 -0.16
C SER A 278 15.92 17.00 -1.24
N TYR A 279 16.10 17.42 -2.50
CA TYR A 279 15.67 16.67 -3.69
C TYR A 279 16.88 16.57 -4.63
N PRO A 280 17.66 15.49 -4.56
CA PRO A 280 18.86 15.36 -5.38
C PRO A 280 18.51 15.40 -6.87
N LYS A 281 19.30 16.16 -7.65
CA LYS A 281 19.09 16.36 -9.09
C LYS A 281 19.22 15.02 -9.83
N GLY A 282 18.25 14.71 -10.71
CA GLY A 282 18.29 13.54 -11.58
C GLY A 282 17.35 12.38 -11.20
N VAL A 283 16.57 12.51 -10.11
CA VAL A 283 15.58 11.49 -9.73
C VAL A 283 14.16 12.04 -9.89
N THR A 284 13.84 12.36 -11.14
CA THR A 284 12.47 12.53 -11.61
C THR A 284 11.85 11.13 -11.68
N VAL A 285 10.78 10.91 -10.92
CA VAL A 285 9.60 10.19 -11.41
C VAL A 285 9.93 8.93 -12.22
N LYS A 286 10.22 7.82 -11.52
CA LYS A 286 10.31 6.52 -12.18
C LYS A 286 8.92 6.12 -12.64
N ASN A 287 8.69 6.15 -13.95
CA ASN A 287 7.52 5.57 -14.59
C ASN A 287 7.56 4.05 -14.31
N LEU A 288 6.74 3.57 -13.37
CA LEU A 288 6.60 2.14 -13.14
C LEU A 288 5.89 1.57 -14.37
N SER A 289 6.68 0.92 -15.24
CA SER A 289 6.15 0.09 -16.31
C SER A 289 5.12 -0.88 -15.73
N LEU A 290 3.86 -0.66 -16.08
CA LEU A 290 2.77 -1.58 -15.81
C LEU A 290 3.06 -2.89 -16.55
N HIS A 291 3.62 -3.88 -15.85
CA HIS A 291 3.37 -5.27 -16.22
C HIS A 291 2.00 -5.63 -15.68
N ARG A 292 1.03 -5.72 -16.61
CA ARG A 292 -0.13 -6.61 -16.48
C ARG A 292 0.29 -8.00 -16.95
#